data_AF-A0AAC9D6G8-F1
#
_entry.id   AF-A0AAC9D6G8-F1
#
_cell.length_a   1.000
_cell.length_b   1.000
_cell.length_c   1.000
_cell.angle_alpha   90.00
_cell.angle_beta   90.00
_cell.angle_gamma   90.00
#
_symmetry.space_group_name_H-M   'P 1'
#
loop_
_entity.id
_entity.type
_entity.pdbx_description
1 polymer ?
#
loop_
_entity_poly.entity_id
_entity_poly.type
_entity_poly.pdbx_seq_one_letter_code
_entity_poly.pdbx_strand_id
1 'polypeptide(L)'
;MFKDNKFIAPIFAVPELLDYQKKFPELIEYEKNIPDKYLNSQRDTIKISKWMNEENLDQQRQQNIQTLVNRNKYLFNDSKASLVWLKFHDEAFLESLVKVFGYVEDRDLLKWVLDRSLRDDKSNEEEFYKILVTKTCDNKYVFHKEVFEVMAQADAKSKKKYLDFLRGRIDLPKIEGLSFSEDARIKALYCYYATKIDKNSMFSFFPKLDDEKYEEEFKRNNYYNLPDFKELYNDTRHGGIGLPM
;
A
#
# COMPACT_ATOMS: atom_id res chain seq x y z
N MET A 1 16.18 6.40 14.89
CA MET A 1 15.37 5.20 14.59
C MET A 1 14.02 5.20 15.30
N PHE A 2 13.49 6.36 15.71
CA PHE A 2 12.22 6.47 16.43
C PHE A 2 11.58 7.80 16.06
N LYS A 3 10.69 7.80 15.06
CA LYS A 3 9.71 8.88 14.86
C LYS A 3 8.58 8.36 13.96
N ASP A 4 7.34 8.61 14.39
CA ASP A 4 6.09 8.49 13.63
C ASP A 4 5.50 7.09 13.36
N ASN A 5 5.73 6.08 14.22
CA ASN A 5 5.04 4.77 14.15
C ASN A 5 5.11 4.04 12.78
N LYS A 6 6.11 4.35 11.95
CA LYS A 6 6.30 3.75 10.62
C LYS A 6 7.05 2.42 10.69
N PHE A 7 6.52 1.45 11.42
CA PHE A 7 7.08 0.10 11.43
C PHE A 7 6.37 -0.79 10.42
N ILE A 8 7.14 -1.61 9.70
CA ILE A 8 6.62 -2.70 8.85
C ILE A 8 6.02 -3.81 9.74
N ALA A 9 6.44 -3.89 11.02
CA ALA A 9 5.97 -4.88 11.98
C ALA A 9 5.88 -4.33 13.42
N PRO A 10 4.97 -4.85 14.25
CA PRO A 10 4.87 -4.44 15.66
C PRO A 10 6.18 -4.71 16.42
N ILE A 11 6.46 -3.87 17.41
CA ILE A 11 7.55 -4.09 18.37
C ILE A 11 7.02 -5.05 19.42
N PHE A 12 7.64 -6.22 19.54
CA PHE A 12 7.31 -7.19 20.58
C PHE A 12 8.29 -7.07 21.75
N ALA A 13 7.77 -7.13 22.97
CA ALA A 13 8.59 -7.36 24.14
C ALA A 13 9.12 -8.81 24.15
N VAL A 14 10.22 -9.04 24.86
CA VAL A 14 10.82 -10.38 24.96
C VAL A 14 9.81 -11.44 25.47
N PRO A 15 9.00 -11.19 26.52
CA PRO A 15 8.01 -12.16 26.99
C PRO A 15 6.97 -12.58 25.95
N GLU A 16 6.67 -11.69 25.01
CA GLU A 16 5.71 -11.90 23.91
C GLU A 16 6.27 -12.77 22.78
N LEU A 17 7.57 -13.08 22.77
CA LEU A 17 8.22 -13.94 21.78
C LEU A 17 8.95 -15.14 22.40
N LEU A 18 9.23 -15.08 23.70
CA LEU A 18 10.05 -16.05 24.39
C LEU A 18 9.45 -16.42 25.73
N ASP A 19 9.39 -17.73 26.00
CA ASP A 19 9.06 -18.24 27.33
C ASP A 19 10.22 -17.99 28.28
N TYR A 20 10.31 -16.73 28.75
CA TYR A 20 11.36 -16.29 29.65
C TYR A 20 11.22 -16.93 31.02
N GLN A 21 9.99 -17.27 31.45
CA GLN A 21 9.76 -17.89 32.75
C GLN A 21 10.42 -19.26 32.83
N LYS A 22 10.29 -20.04 31.75
CA LYS A 22 10.92 -21.36 31.65
C LYS A 22 12.42 -21.28 31.37
N LYS A 23 12.85 -20.32 30.54
CA LYS A 23 14.26 -20.22 30.10
C LYS A 23 15.17 -19.55 31.11
N PHE A 24 14.64 -18.63 31.91
CA PHE A 24 15.38 -17.81 32.85
C PHE A 24 14.63 -17.76 34.20
N PRO A 25 14.61 -18.86 34.97
CA PRO A 25 13.90 -18.92 36.25
C PRO A 25 14.32 -17.84 37.25
N GLU A 26 15.56 -17.37 37.18
CA GLU A 26 16.09 -16.27 37.99
C GLU A 26 15.36 -14.94 37.75
N LEU A 27 14.87 -14.70 36.53
CA LEU A 27 14.09 -13.50 36.22
C LEU A 27 12.72 -13.52 36.89
N ILE A 28 12.16 -14.71 37.13
CA ILE A 28 10.87 -14.85 37.81
C ILE A 28 11.00 -14.54 39.29
N GLU A 29 12.07 -15.00 39.94
CA GLU A 29 12.36 -14.63 41.32
C GLU A 29 12.62 -13.12 41.45
N TYR A 30 13.31 -12.52 40.47
CA TYR A 30 13.46 -11.07 40.44
C TYR A 30 12.11 -10.35 40.28
N GLU A 31 11.28 -10.77 39.31
CA GLU A 31 9.99 -10.14 39.00
C GLU A 31 8.97 -10.25 40.14
N LYS A 32 8.96 -11.37 40.88
CA LYS A 32 8.16 -11.54 42.10
C LYS A 32 8.49 -10.48 43.15
N ASN A 33 9.77 -10.12 43.27
CA ASN A 33 10.27 -9.15 44.26
C ASN A 33 10.11 -7.68 43.83
N ILE A 34 9.70 -7.41 42.58
CA ILE A 34 9.39 -6.05 42.13
C ILE A 34 8.11 -5.56 42.85
N PRO A 35 8.09 -4.33 43.39
CA PRO A 35 6.88 -3.79 44.02
C PRO A 35 5.76 -3.63 42.99
N ASP A 36 4.50 -3.78 43.41
CA ASP A 36 3.36 -3.66 42.48
C ASP A 36 3.06 -2.19 42.09
N LYS A 37 3.64 -1.24 42.81
CA LYS A 37 3.44 0.21 42.60
C LYS A 37 4.70 0.99 42.96
N TYR A 38 4.90 2.13 42.32
CA TYR A 38 5.91 3.13 42.73
C TYR A 38 5.35 4.55 42.60
N LEU A 39 6.00 5.52 43.27
CA LEU A 39 5.68 6.94 43.14
C LEU A 39 6.56 7.58 42.05
N ASN A 40 5.94 8.25 41.08
CA ASN A 40 6.70 9.03 40.11
C ASN A 40 7.23 10.34 40.74
N SER A 41 7.99 11.11 39.96
CA SER A 41 8.54 12.41 40.38
C SER A 41 7.48 13.46 40.75
N GLN A 42 6.22 13.26 40.34
CA GLN A 42 5.07 14.13 40.58
C GLN A 42 4.21 13.65 41.77
N ARG A 43 4.64 12.58 42.46
CA ARG A 43 3.92 11.90 43.56
C ARG A 43 2.64 11.17 43.14
N ASP A 44 2.49 10.86 41.86
CA ASP A 44 1.44 9.96 41.40
C ASP A 44 1.85 8.51 41.63
N THR A 45 0.88 7.69 42.03
CA THR A 45 1.08 6.24 42.19
C THR A 45 0.91 5.55 40.84
N ILE A 46 2.00 4.94 40.35
CA ILE A 46 2.02 4.17 39.11
C ILE A 46 1.95 2.69 39.44
N LYS A 47 1.05 1.95 38.78
CA LYS A 47 0.95 0.49 38.89
C LYS A 47 1.98 -0.17 37.98
N ILE A 48 2.75 -1.10 38.51
CA ILE A 48 3.66 -1.95 37.74
C ILE A 48 2.89 -3.20 37.32
N SER A 49 2.85 -3.45 36.02
CA SER A 49 2.32 -4.70 35.46
C SER A 49 3.47 -5.68 35.28
N LYS A 50 3.29 -6.90 35.79
CA LYS A 50 4.26 -7.99 35.70
C LYS A 50 3.80 -8.94 34.61
N TRP A 51 4.69 -9.30 33.70
CA TRP A 51 4.43 -10.25 32.62
C TRP A 51 4.09 -11.62 33.17
N MET A 52 4.63 -11.99 34.35
CA MET A 52 4.29 -13.26 34.98
C MET A 52 2.82 -13.40 35.39
N ASN A 53 2.11 -12.28 35.48
CA ASN A 53 0.70 -12.24 35.84
C ASN A 53 -0.22 -12.10 34.61
N GLU A 54 0.33 -12.09 33.39
CA GLU A 54 -0.46 -12.02 32.16
C GLU A 54 -0.97 -13.42 31.80
N GLU A 55 -2.26 -13.67 32.03
CA GLU A 55 -2.89 -14.98 31.85
C GLU A 55 -2.80 -15.50 30.41
N ASN A 56 -2.84 -14.61 29.42
CA ASN A 56 -2.86 -14.99 28.01
C ASN A 56 -1.47 -14.97 27.36
N LEU A 57 -0.39 -14.78 28.13
CA LEU A 57 0.95 -14.56 27.58
C LEU A 57 1.42 -15.71 26.69
N ASP A 58 1.13 -16.96 27.06
CA ASP A 58 1.53 -18.12 26.28
C ASP A 58 0.80 -18.19 24.93
N GLN A 59 -0.51 -17.90 24.93
CA GLN A 59 -1.30 -17.85 23.70
C GLN A 59 -0.87 -16.68 22.80
N GLN A 60 -0.67 -15.50 23.38
CA GLN A 60 -0.15 -14.33 22.67
C GLN A 60 1.21 -14.63 22.05
N ARG A 61 2.11 -15.28 22.79
CA ARG A 61 3.43 -15.69 22.30
C ARG A 61 3.33 -16.62 21.10
N GLN A 62 2.49 -17.64 21.17
CA GLN A 62 2.28 -18.55 20.03
C GLN A 62 1.76 -17.82 18.79
N GLN A 63 0.78 -16.92 18.97
CA GLN A 63 0.23 -16.10 17.88
C GLN A 63 1.30 -15.17 17.28
N ASN A 64 2.05 -14.46 18.13
CA ASN A 64 3.11 -13.54 17.70
C ASN A 64 4.21 -14.26 16.93
N ILE A 65 4.67 -15.40 17.43
CA ILE A 65 5.66 -16.25 16.73
C ILE A 65 5.10 -16.70 15.38
N GLN A 66 3.86 -17.20 15.35
CA GLN A 66 3.25 -17.71 14.11
C GLN A 66 3.13 -16.60 13.05
N THR A 67 2.68 -15.42 13.45
CA THR A 67 2.58 -14.24 12.59
C THR A 67 3.96 -13.81 12.10
N LEU A 68 4.94 -13.67 12.99
CA LEU A 68 6.30 -13.27 12.64
C LEU A 68 6.96 -14.25 11.67
N VAL A 69 6.80 -15.56 11.92
CA VAL A 69 7.32 -16.62 11.04
C VAL A 69 6.68 -16.54 9.66
N ASN A 70 5.36 -16.36 9.56
CA ASN A 70 4.68 -16.25 8.27
C ASN A 70 5.08 -14.97 7.51
N ARG A 71 5.18 -13.82 8.18
CA ARG A 71 5.68 -12.59 7.57
C ARG A 71 7.08 -12.78 7.00
N ASN A 72 8.00 -13.34 7.78
CA ASN A 72 9.38 -13.56 7.35
C ASN A 72 9.50 -14.57 6.22
N LYS A 73 8.77 -15.69 6.30
CA LYS A 73 8.73 -16.68 5.21
C LYS A 73 8.18 -16.09 3.91
N TYR A 74 7.19 -15.21 4.00
CA TYR A 74 6.67 -14.52 2.84
C TYR A 74 7.70 -13.54 2.25
N LEU A 75 8.23 -12.63 3.08
CA LEU A 75 9.13 -11.56 2.62
C LEU A 75 10.50 -12.05 2.13
N PHE A 76 11.05 -13.11 2.72
CA PHE A 76 12.44 -13.49 2.48
C PHE A 76 12.60 -14.85 1.79
N ASN A 77 11.54 -15.67 1.75
CA ASN A 77 11.61 -17.03 1.22
C ASN A 77 10.50 -17.31 0.17
N ASP A 78 9.82 -16.29 -0.33
CA ASP A 78 8.76 -16.39 -1.36
C ASP A 78 7.67 -17.44 -1.05
N SER A 79 7.35 -17.63 0.24
CA SER A 79 6.43 -18.66 0.69
C SER A 79 4.98 -18.33 0.31
N LYS A 80 4.47 -18.94 -0.76
CA LYS A 80 3.06 -18.85 -1.18
C LYS A 80 2.09 -19.35 -0.11
N ALA A 81 2.47 -20.38 0.65
CA ALA A 81 1.66 -20.88 1.76
C ALA A 81 1.51 -19.81 2.87
N SER A 82 2.58 -19.06 3.13
CA SER A 82 2.54 -17.95 4.09
C SER A 82 1.72 -16.79 3.58
N LEU A 83 1.77 -16.46 2.28
CA LEU A 83 0.87 -15.47 1.69
C LEU A 83 -0.61 -15.85 1.88
N VAL A 84 -0.98 -17.11 1.60
CA VAL A 84 -2.35 -17.60 1.82
C VAL A 84 -2.74 -17.47 3.29
N TRP A 85 -1.88 -17.88 4.22
CA TRP A 85 -2.14 -17.74 5.65
C TRP A 85 -2.33 -16.27 6.07
N LEU A 86 -1.44 -15.39 5.64
CA LEU A 86 -1.48 -13.95 5.97
C LEU A 86 -2.76 -13.27 5.45
N LYS A 87 -3.31 -13.70 4.30
CA LYS A 87 -4.58 -13.18 3.78
C LYS A 87 -5.77 -13.40 4.71
N PHE A 88 -5.69 -14.33 5.67
CA PHE A 88 -6.77 -14.60 6.65
C PHE A 88 -6.44 -14.16 8.07
N HIS A 89 -5.15 -13.96 8.39
CA HIS A 89 -4.69 -13.75 9.76
C HIS A 89 -3.99 -12.41 9.98
N ASP A 90 -3.60 -11.71 8.91
CA ASP A 90 -2.80 -10.49 9.00
C ASP A 90 -2.96 -9.60 7.76
N GLU A 91 -4.22 -9.28 7.45
CA GLU A 91 -4.59 -8.47 6.29
C GLU A 91 -3.93 -7.09 6.32
N ALA A 92 -3.85 -6.46 7.50
CA ALA A 92 -3.27 -5.12 7.67
C ALA A 92 -1.80 -5.07 7.26
N PHE A 93 -1.02 -6.12 7.58
CA PHE A 93 0.36 -6.23 7.11
C PHE A 93 0.44 -6.27 5.58
N LEU A 94 -0.32 -7.17 4.95
CA LEU A 94 -0.33 -7.31 3.49
C LEU A 94 -0.80 -6.03 2.78
N GLU A 95 -1.83 -5.37 3.31
CA GLU A 95 -2.29 -4.09 2.77
C GLU A 95 -1.22 -3.00 2.93
N SER A 96 -0.52 -2.95 4.06
CA SER A 96 0.57 -1.97 4.28
C SER A 96 1.73 -2.15 3.30
N LEU A 97 2.10 -3.39 2.97
CA LEU A 97 3.18 -3.66 2.00
C LEU A 97 2.90 -2.96 0.67
N VAL A 98 1.66 -3.03 0.19
CA VAL A 98 1.25 -2.38 -1.06
C VAL A 98 1.01 -0.88 -0.88
N LYS A 99 0.11 -0.50 0.05
CA LYS A 99 -0.40 0.88 0.17
C LYS A 99 0.58 1.87 0.79
N VAL A 100 1.53 1.39 1.59
CA VAL A 100 2.51 2.24 2.30
C VAL A 100 3.90 2.09 1.71
N PHE A 101 4.31 0.86 1.43
CA PHE A 101 5.68 0.57 0.98
C PHE A 101 5.82 0.40 -0.55
N GLY A 102 4.71 0.36 -1.30
CA GLY A 102 4.76 0.23 -2.75
C GLY A 102 5.26 -1.12 -3.24
N TYR A 103 5.08 -2.18 -2.44
CA TYR A 103 5.48 -3.54 -2.79
C TYR A 103 4.51 -4.14 -3.81
N VAL A 104 4.73 -3.82 -5.09
CA VAL A 104 3.83 -4.16 -6.22
C VAL A 104 4.34 -5.29 -7.11
N GLU A 105 5.52 -5.84 -6.82
CA GLU A 105 6.17 -6.90 -7.61
C GLU A 105 5.40 -8.23 -7.55
N ASP A 106 4.83 -8.56 -6.40
CA ASP A 106 3.97 -9.75 -6.24
C ASP A 106 2.57 -9.46 -6.79
N ARG A 107 2.30 -9.98 -7.99
CA ARG A 107 1.01 -9.82 -8.68
C ARG A 107 -0.17 -10.43 -7.93
N ASP A 108 0.03 -11.54 -7.20
CA ASP A 108 -1.04 -12.20 -6.44
C ASP A 108 -1.43 -11.41 -5.19
N LEU A 109 -0.44 -10.75 -4.56
CA LEU A 109 -0.68 -9.78 -3.50
C LEU A 109 -1.33 -8.52 -4.05
N LEU A 110 -0.75 -7.92 -5.09
CA LEU A 110 -1.24 -6.66 -5.67
C LEU A 110 -2.70 -6.79 -6.11
N LYS A 111 -3.03 -7.87 -6.83
CA LYS A 111 -4.41 -8.17 -7.23
C LYS A 111 -5.33 -8.32 -6.02
N TRP A 112 -4.88 -9.00 -4.96
CA TRP A 112 -5.68 -9.21 -3.75
C TRP A 112 -5.95 -7.89 -3.02
N VAL A 113 -4.94 -7.02 -2.84
CA VAL A 113 -5.12 -5.70 -2.22
C VAL A 113 -5.99 -4.79 -3.10
N LEU A 114 -5.79 -4.82 -4.42
CA LEU A 114 -6.61 -4.07 -5.38
C LEU A 114 -8.07 -4.52 -5.31
N ASP A 115 -8.34 -5.82 -5.43
CA ASP A 115 -9.71 -6.36 -5.37
C ASP A 115 -10.42 -6.02 -4.07
N ARG A 116 -9.69 -5.94 -2.95
CA ARG A 116 -10.26 -5.55 -1.66
C ARG A 116 -10.54 -4.06 -1.57
N SER A 117 -9.59 -3.23 -2.02
CA SER A 117 -9.72 -1.77 -1.97
C SER A 117 -10.83 -1.24 -2.88
N LEU A 118 -11.31 -2.06 -3.81
CA LEU A 118 -12.41 -1.74 -4.74
C LEU A 118 -13.76 -2.36 -4.37
N ARG A 119 -13.92 -2.99 -3.19
CA ARG A 119 -15.17 -3.67 -2.80
C ARG A 119 -16.29 -2.75 -2.33
N ASP A 120 -15.98 -1.64 -1.66
CA ASP A 120 -16.99 -0.81 -0.99
C ASP A 120 -17.39 0.43 -1.79
N ASP A 121 -18.50 1.06 -1.42
CA ASP A 121 -19.12 2.15 -2.19
C ASP A 121 -18.50 3.53 -1.93
N LYS A 122 -17.87 3.74 -0.76
CA LYS A 122 -17.67 5.08 -0.18
C LYS A 122 -16.23 5.49 0.16
N SER A 123 -15.20 4.71 -0.15
CA SER A 123 -13.80 5.05 0.23
C SER A 123 -12.74 4.70 -0.82
N ASN A 124 -13.08 4.71 -2.12
CA ASN A 124 -12.27 4.00 -3.10
C ASN A 124 -11.20 4.84 -3.83
N GLU A 125 -11.34 6.17 -3.95
CA GLU A 125 -10.36 6.97 -4.71
C GLU A 125 -9.02 7.09 -3.98
N GLU A 126 -9.04 7.53 -2.71
CA GLU A 126 -7.84 7.71 -1.91
C GLU A 126 -7.10 6.38 -1.68
N GLU A 127 -7.85 5.31 -1.38
CA GLU A 127 -7.29 3.97 -1.20
C GLU A 127 -6.67 3.44 -2.50
N PHE A 128 -7.29 3.71 -3.65
CA PHE A 128 -6.71 3.39 -4.93
C PHE A 128 -5.44 4.19 -5.21
N TYR A 129 -5.41 5.49 -4.89
CA TYR A 129 -4.20 6.31 -5.09
C TYR A 129 -3.04 5.86 -4.20
N LYS A 130 -3.30 5.34 -2.99
CA LYS A 130 -2.26 4.72 -2.14
C LYS A 130 -1.62 3.48 -2.77
N ILE A 131 -2.37 2.74 -3.59
CA ILE A 131 -1.85 1.61 -4.37
C ILE A 131 -1.11 2.10 -5.63
N LEU A 132 -1.63 3.16 -6.26
CA LEU A 132 -1.14 3.70 -7.52
C LEU A 132 0.21 4.43 -7.37
N VAL A 133 0.38 5.18 -6.27
CA VAL A 133 1.54 6.03 -6.04
C VAL A 133 2.03 5.89 -4.61
N THR A 134 3.33 5.66 -4.46
CA THR A 134 3.99 5.63 -3.14
C THR A 134 4.92 6.82 -2.98
N LYS A 135 4.85 7.49 -1.83
CA LYS A 135 5.84 8.46 -1.40
C LYS A 135 6.97 7.74 -0.66
N THR A 136 8.13 7.72 -1.29
CA THR A 136 9.37 7.12 -0.75
C THR A 136 9.94 7.93 0.42
N CYS A 137 10.85 7.31 1.17
CA CYS A 137 11.51 7.97 2.31
C CYS A 137 12.35 9.20 1.92
N ASP A 138 12.81 9.28 0.67
CA ASP A 138 13.48 10.46 0.09
C ASP A 138 12.50 11.48 -0.52
N ASN A 139 11.22 11.39 -0.15
CA ASN A 139 10.12 12.26 -0.58
C ASN A 139 9.83 12.24 -2.09
N LYS A 140 10.28 11.23 -2.83
CA LYS A 140 9.92 11.05 -4.25
C LYS A 140 8.62 10.25 -4.39
N TYR A 141 7.82 10.61 -5.38
CA TYR A 141 6.61 9.87 -5.71
C TYR A 141 6.88 8.85 -6.82
N VAL A 142 6.67 7.58 -6.51
CA VAL A 142 6.83 6.45 -7.44
C VAL A 142 5.45 6.04 -7.92
N PHE A 143 5.26 6.03 -9.24
CA PHE A 143 4.03 5.57 -9.89
C PHE A 143 4.16 4.10 -10.25
N HIS A 144 3.16 3.30 -9.89
CA HIS A 144 3.16 1.84 -10.06
C HIS A 144 2.32 1.44 -11.27
N LYS A 145 2.98 1.27 -12.42
CA LYS A 145 2.31 0.83 -13.67
C LYS A 145 1.75 -0.59 -13.55
N GLU A 146 2.32 -1.39 -12.65
CA GLU A 146 1.97 -2.76 -12.32
C GLU A 146 0.48 -2.90 -11.96
N VAL A 147 -0.11 -1.84 -11.39
CA VAL A 147 -1.54 -1.75 -11.11
C VAL A 147 -2.37 -1.93 -12.38
N PHE A 148 -2.03 -1.21 -13.44
CA PHE A 148 -2.71 -1.32 -14.74
C PHE A 148 -2.39 -2.63 -15.45
N GLU A 149 -1.17 -3.16 -15.29
CA GLU A 149 -0.81 -4.47 -15.85
C GLU A 149 -1.68 -5.58 -15.23
N VAL A 150 -1.89 -5.57 -13.91
CA VAL A 150 -2.79 -6.49 -13.21
C VAL A 150 -4.23 -6.32 -13.68
N MET A 151 -4.72 -5.09 -13.84
CA MET A 151 -6.06 -4.83 -14.35
C MET A 151 -6.25 -5.32 -15.80
N ALA A 152 -5.24 -5.13 -16.65
CA ALA A 152 -5.26 -5.54 -18.06
C ALA A 152 -5.21 -7.06 -18.23
N GLN A 153 -4.53 -7.77 -17.32
CA GLN A 153 -4.39 -9.24 -17.36
C GLN A 153 -5.52 -9.98 -16.62
N ALA A 154 -6.40 -9.27 -15.92
CA ALA A 154 -7.50 -9.89 -15.19
C ALA A 154 -8.54 -10.56 -16.11
N ASP A 155 -9.28 -11.51 -15.54
CA ASP A 155 -10.41 -12.15 -16.20
C ASP A 155 -11.50 -11.13 -16.58
N ALA A 156 -12.37 -11.50 -17.53
CA ALA A 156 -13.37 -10.59 -18.08
C ALA A 156 -14.27 -9.95 -17.02
N LYS A 157 -14.62 -10.67 -15.94
CA LYS A 157 -15.48 -10.16 -14.87
C LYS A 157 -14.74 -9.14 -14.03
N SER A 158 -13.52 -9.43 -13.60
CA SER A 158 -12.70 -8.48 -12.83
C SER A 158 -12.30 -7.26 -13.66
N LYS A 159 -11.89 -7.47 -14.92
CA LYS A 159 -11.56 -6.38 -15.85
C LYS A 159 -12.73 -5.41 -16.03
N LYS A 160 -13.96 -5.93 -16.21
CA LYS A 160 -15.15 -5.09 -16.28
C LYS A 160 -15.33 -4.25 -15.01
N LYS A 161 -15.16 -4.83 -13.82
CA LYS A 161 -15.25 -4.09 -12.56
C LYS A 161 -14.21 -2.97 -12.46
N TYR A 162 -12.97 -3.23 -12.86
CA TYR A 162 -11.92 -2.20 -12.86
C TYR A 162 -12.24 -1.06 -13.83
N LEU A 163 -12.72 -1.39 -15.03
CA LEU A 163 -13.13 -0.38 -16.01
C LEU A 163 -14.32 0.44 -15.52
N ASP A 164 -15.33 -0.19 -14.93
CA ASP A 164 -16.49 0.49 -14.34
C ASP A 164 -16.05 1.42 -13.20
N PHE A 165 -15.08 1.00 -12.39
CA PHE A 165 -14.49 1.82 -11.34
C PHE A 165 -13.74 3.04 -11.91
N LEU A 166 -12.82 2.83 -12.86
CA LEU A 166 -12.04 3.91 -13.48
C LEU A 166 -12.95 4.93 -14.20
N ARG A 167 -14.01 4.48 -14.89
CA ARG A 167 -14.92 5.35 -15.65
C ARG A 167 -15.92 6.09 -14.76
N GLY A 168 -16.45 5.41 -13.75
CA GLY A 168 -17.61 5.88 -13.01
C GLY A 168 -17.29 6.53 -11.67
N ARG A 169 -16.08 6.34 -11.13
CA ARG A 169 -15.77 6.63 -9.72
C ARG A 169 -14.42 7.25 -9.45
N ILE A 170 -13.59 7.52 -10.46
CA ILE A 170 -12.31 8.20 -10.24
C ILE A 170 -12.13 9.31 -11.27
N ASP A 171 -11.79 10.50 -10.78
CA ASP A 171 -11.19 11.55 -11.60
C ASP A 171 -9.70 11.26 -11.90
N LEU A 172 -8.97 12.20 -12.48
CA LEU A 172 -7.50 12.10 -12.47
C LEU A 172 -6.96 12.08 -11.03
N PRO A 173 -5.83 11.40 -10.77
CA PRO A 173 -5.23 11.34 -9.45
C PRO A 173 -5.08 12.72 -8.79
N LYS A 174 -5.51 12.82 -7.53
CA LYS A 174 -5.40 14.03 -6.69
C LYS A 174 -4.57 13.67 -5.47
N ILE A 175 -3.28 13.97 -5.52
CA ILE A 175 -2.32 13.66 -4.46
C ILE A 175 -1.82 14.99 -3.88
N GLU A 176 -1.97 15.15 -2.58
CA GLU A 176 -1.57 16.38 -1.90
C GLU A 176 -0.04 16.55 -1.85
N GLY A 177 0.41 17.80 -1.94
CA GLY A 177 1.82 18.15 -1.79
C GLY A 177 2.71 17.80 -2.99
N LEU A 178 2.14 17.54 -4.17
CA LEU A 178 2.87 17.44 -5.42
C LEU A 178 3.21 18.83 -5.99
N SER A 179 4.40 18.98 -6.56
CA SER A 179 4.65 20.07 -7.51
C SER A 179 3.86 19.85 -8.80
N PHE A 180 3.66 20.90 -9.59
CA PHE A 180 2.98 20.78 -10.89
C PHE A 180 3.63 19.74 -11.81
N SER A 181 4.97 19.67 -11.82
CA SER A 181 5.70 18.71 -12.65
C SER A 181 5.44 17.26 -12.23
N GLU A 182 5.38 16.99 -10.93
CA GLU A 182 5.07 15.65 -10.39
C GLU A 182 3.62 15.26 -10.65
N ASP A 183 2.68 16.19 -10.45
CA ASP A 183 1.26 16.01 -10.72
C ASP A 183 1.00 15.73 -12.20
N ALA A 184 1.58 16.54 -13.10
CA ALA A 184 1.52 16.35 -14.54
C ALA A 184 2.08 14.98 -14.96
N ARG A 185 3.21 14.56 -14.39
CA ARG A 185 3.80 13.24 -14.68
C ARG A 185 2.89 12.10 -14.24
N ILE A 186 2.34 12.16 -13.03
CA ILE A 186 1.46 11.11 -12.50
C ILE A 186 0.18 11.00 -13.33
N LYS A 187 -0.44 12.14 -13.68
CA LYS A 187 -1.64 12.16 -14.51
C LYS A 187 -1.38 11.66 -15.93
N ALA A 188 -0.25 12.04 -16.53
CA ALA A 188 0.17 11.51 -17.83
C ALA A 188 0.35 9.99 -17.79
N LEU A 189 1.08 9.46 -16.80
CA LEU A 189 1.26 8.02 -16.62
C LEU A 189 -0.07 7.30 -16.39
N TYR A 190 -0.95 7.88 -15.57
CA TYR A 190 -2.30 7.36 -15.34
C TYR A 190 -3.10 7.23 -16.65
N CYS A 191 -3.22 8.32 -17.42
CA CYS A 191 -3.92 8.30 -18.70
C CYS A 191 -3.31 7.26 -19.64
N TYR A 192 -1.99 7.27 -19.77
CA TYR A 192 -1.25 6.37 -20.66
C TYR A 192 -1.51 4.90 -20.33
N TYR A 193 -1.29 4.49 -19.08
CA TYR A 193 -1.42 3.09 -18.68
C TYR A 193 -2.88 2.63 -18.60
N ALA A 194 -3.83 3.53 -18.32
CA ALA A 194 -5.26 3.23 -18.42
C ALA A 194 -5.63 2.74 -19.82
N THR A 195 -5.10 3.36 -20.89
CA THR A 195 -5.35 2.90 -22.28
C THR A 195 -4.85 1.49 -22.57
N LYS A 196 -3.93 0.96 -21.76
CA LYS A 196 -3.41 -0.41 -21.93
C LYS A 196 -4.38 -1.47 -21.37
N ILE A 197 -5.35 -1.07 -20.54
CA ILE A 197 -6.47 -1.94 -20.12
C ILE A 197 -7.52 -2.01 -21.23
N ASP A 198 -7.95 -0.85 -21.74
CA ASP A 198 -8.95 -0.70 -22.79
C ASP A 198 -8.73 0.64 -23.53
N LYS A 199 -8.19 0.58 -24.75
CA LYS A 199 -7.81 1.79 -25.51
C LYS A 199 -8.98 2.75 -25.68
N ASN A 200 -10.09 2.27 -26.24
CA ASN A 200 -11.19 3.11 -26.71
C ASN A 200 -11.86 3.89 -25.57
N SER A 201 -12.06 3.27 -24.41
CA SER A 201 -12.82 3.91 -23.34
C SER A 201 -11.98 4.72 -22.36
N MET A 202 -10.65 4.62 -22.41
CA MET A 202 -9.77 5.31 -21.47
C MET A 202 -9.20 6.60 -22.07
N PHE A 203 -9.40 6.85 -23.36
CA PHE A 203 -9.04 8.12 -24.02
C PHE A 203 -9.76 9.34 -23.42
N SER A 204 -10.91 9.13 -22.76
CA SER A 204 -11.69 10.18 -22.11
C SER A 204 -10.97 10.92 -20.98
N PHE A 205 -9.82 10.42 -20.51
CA PHE A 205 -9.02 11.13 -19.52
C PHE A 205 -8.11 12.22 -20.11
N PHE A 206 -7.67 12.07 -21.36
CA PHE A 206 -6.74 13.02 -21.99
C PHE A 206 -7.30 14.44 -22.16
N PRO A 207 -8.60 14.67 -22.46
CA PRO A 207 -9.15 16.02 -22.51
C PRO A 207 -9.05 16.81 -21.21
N LYS A 208 -8.91 16.14 -20.06
CA LYS A 208 -8.67 16.81 -18.77
C LYS A 208 -7.25 17.39 -18.65
N LEU A 209 -6.37 17.04 -19.59
CA LEU A 209 -4.97 17.50 -19.69
C LEU A 209 -4.76 18.35 -20.96
N ASP A 210 -5.84 18.81 -21.59
CA ASP A 210 -5.80 19.73 -22.74
C ASP A 210 -5.66 21.18 -22.26
N ASP A 211 -4.49 21.49 -21.70
CA ASP A 211 -4.08 22.83 -21.27
C ASP A 211 -2.63 23.08 -21.69
N GLU A 212 -2.33 24.33 -22.05
CA GLU A 212 -1.01 24.74 -22.55
C GLU A 212 0.13 24.37 -21.58
N LYS A 213 -0.10 24.48 -20.27
CA LYS A 213 0.93 24.16 -19.26
C LYS A 213 1.26 22.67 -19.24
N TYR A 214 0.27 21.79 -19.40
CA TYR A 214 0.52 20.35 -19.48
C TYR A 214 1.24 20.01 -20.79
N GLU A 215 0.86 20.62 -21.91
CA GLU A 215 1.51 20.40 -23.19
C GLU A 215 3.00 20.80 -23.16
N GLU A 216 3.32 21.98 -22.63
CA GLU A 216 4.70 22.45 -22.45
C GLU A 216 5.50 21.52 -21.54
N GLU A 217 4.91 21.09 -20.42
CA GLU A 217 5.53 20.18 -19.47
C GLU A 217 5.85 18.82 -20.11
N PHE A 218 4.91 18.27 -20.88
CA PHE A 218 5.12 17.00 -21.59
C PHE A 218 6.23 17.14 -22.63
N LYS A 219 6.25 18.20 -23.44
CA LYS A 219 7.32 18.46 -24.40
C LYS A 219 8.69 18.59 -23.72
N ARG A 220 8.76 19.38 -22.63
CA ARG A 220 10.00 19.61 -21.85
C ARG A 220 10.59 18.32 -21.30
N ASN A 221 9.73 17.37 -20.90
CA ASN A 221 10.13 16.08 -20.35
C ASN A 221 10.20 14.96 -21.40
N ASN A 222 10.22 15.29 -22.70
CA ASN A 222 10.22 14.32 -23.81
C ASN A 222 9.12 13.26 -23.67
N TYR A 223 7.91 13.71 -23.28
CA TYR A 223 6.74 12.86 -23.01
C TYR A 223 7.06 11.71 -22.05
N TYR A 224 7.91 11.98 -21.06
CA TYR A 224 8.41 11.03 -20.06
C TYR A 224 9.04 9.77 -20.66
N ASN A 225 9.57 9.86 -21.89
CA ASN A 225 10.14 8.76 -22.67
C ASN A 225 9.19 7.57 -22.90
N LEU A 226 7.87 7.83 -22.93
CA LEU A 226 6.87 6.83 -23.23
C LEU A 226 6.74 6.68 -24.77
N PRO A 227 6.84 5.45 -25.33
CA PRO A 227 7.03 5.24 -26.79
C PRO A 227 5.98 5.91 -27.69
N ASP A 228 4.70 5.78 -27.37
CA ASP A 228 3.55 6.24 -28.17
C ASP A 228 2.76 7.37 -27.49
N PHE A 229 3.29 7.96 -26.40
CA PHE A 229 2.51 8.94 -25.62
C PHE A 229 2.23 10.22 -26.39
N LYS A 230 3.20 10.73 -27.16
CA LYS A 230 3.02 11.97 -27.93
C LYS A 230 1.88 11.87 -28.93
N GLU A 231 1.87 10.79 -29.71
CA GLU A 231 0.84 10.49 -30.69
C GLU A 231 -0.51 10.33 -29.99
N LEU A 232 -0.56 9.46 -28.99
CA LEU A 232 -1.76 9.21 -28.19
C LEU A 232 -2.36 10.47 -27.57
N TYR A 233 -1.54 11.35 -27.00
CA TYR A 233 -1.98 12.61 -26.41
C TYR A 233 -2.61 13.53 -27.45
N ASN A 234 -1.92 13.75 -28.58
CA ASN A 234 -2.42 14.63 -29.65
C ASN A 234 -3.74 14.12 -30.25
N ASP A 235 -3.83 12.80 -30.42
CA ASP A 235 -4.97 12.12 -31.00
C ASP A 235 -6.24 12.16 -30.14
N THR A 236 -6.08 12.30 -28.83
CA THR A 236 -7.19 12.08 -27.87
C THR A 236 -7.53 13.28 -27.01
N ARG A 237 -6.64 14.27 -26.88
CA ARG A 237 -6.84 15.43 -26.00
C ARG A 237 -8.06 16.29 -26.36
N HIS A 238 -8.53 16.24 -27.60
CA HIS A 238 -9.73 16.99 -28.02
C HIS A 238 -11.03 16.16 -28.00
N GLY A 239 -11.04 15.00 -27.32
CA GLY A 239 -12.23 14.15 -27.17
C GLY A 239 -12.25 12.88 -28.02
N GLY A 240 -11.16 12.58 -28.74
CA GLY A 240 -10.92 11.29 -29.37
C GLY A 240 -10.48 11.35 -30.84
N ILE A 241 -9.88 10.24 -31.30
CA ILE A 241 -9.61 9.93 -32.71
C ILE A 241 -10.97 9.76 -33.38
N GLY A 242 -11.37 10.72 -34.22
CA GLY A 242 -12.45 10.47 -35.16
C GLY A 242 -12.13 9.17 -35.89
N LEU A 243 -13.00 8.15 -35.78
CA LEU A 243 -12.97 7.04 -36.73
C LEU A 243 -12.81 7.65 -38.13
N PRO A 244 -11.95 7.09 -39.01
CA PRO A 244 -11.76 7.66 -40.33
C PRO A 244 -13.13 7.87 -40.98
N MET A 245 -13.38 9.09 -41.45
CA MET A 245 -14.55 9.45 -42.26
C MET A 245 -14.66 8.51 -43.47
#